data_AF-A0A6S6TPD6-F1
#
_entry.id   AF-A0A6S6TPD6-F1
#
_cell.length_a   1.000
_cell.length_b   1.000
_cell.length_c   1.000
_cell.angle_alpha   90.00
_cell.angle_beta   90.00
_cell.angle_gamma   90.00
#
_symmetry.space_group_name_H-M   'P 1'
#
loop_
_entity.id
_entity.type
_entity.pdbx_description
1 polymer ?
#
loop_
_entity_poly.entity_id
_entity_poly.type
_entity_poly.pdbx_seq_one_letter_code
_entity_poly.pdbx_strand_id
1 'polypeptide(L)'
;MPNNETPKYEVITYTDDVTFNYTLPDEEEARSIEHEITIVWEETLQDFLKEHGEDKPYKIHTFKREREKNNLIAQIDEITENLIDEVQEEIANKMKFGFSFSGQLHNDD
;
A
#
# COMPACT_ATOMS: atom_id res chain seq x y z
N MET A 1 11.73 -36.14 20.40
CA MET A 1 12.18 -36.11 18.99
C MET A 1 11.94 -34.69 18.48
N PRO A 2 12.90 -34.01 17.84
CA PRO A 2 12.63 -32.70 17.29
C PRO A 2 11.72 -32.86 16.06
N ASN A 3 10.57 -32.18 16.07
CA ASN A 3 9.64 -32.15 14.94
C ASN A 3 10.33 -31.50 13.74
N ASN A 4 10.84 -32.33 12.83
CA ASN A 4 11.33 -31.91 11.52
C ASN A 4 10.14 -31.68 10.58
N GLU A 5 9.19 -30.85 11.02
CA GLU A 5 8.04 -30.44 10.21
C GLU A 5 8.54 -29.41 9.20
N THR A 6 8.77 -29.86 7.97
CA THR A 6 8.96 -28.97 6.81
C THR A 6 7.76 -28.03 6.71
N PRO A 7 7.97 -26.71 6.54
CA PRO A 7 6.88 -25.79 6.29
C PRO A 7 6.10 -26.25 5.06
N LYS A 8 4.78 -26.18 5.15
CA LYS A 8 3.87 -26.75 4.13
C LYS A 8 3.17 -25.68 3.30
N TYR A 9 3.24 -24.43 3.76
CA TYR A 9 2.57 -23.29 3.16
C TYR A 9 3.58 -22.17 3.03
N GLU A 10 3.58 -21.50 1.88
CA GLU A 10 4.49 -20.41 1.59
C GLU A 10 3.69 -19.25 1.00
N VAL A 11 4.17 -18.04 1.24
CA VAL A 11 3.67 -16.83 0.59
C VAL A 11 4.84 -15.89 0.36
N ILE A 12 4.81 -15.19 -0.77
CA ILE A 12 5.83 -14.22 -1.12
C ILE A 12 5.23 -12.84 -0.88
N THR A 13 6.00 -11.94 -0.29
CA THR A 13 5.61 -10.54 -0.10
C THR A 13 6.70 -9.66 -0.68
N TYR A 14 6.32 -8.57 -1.32
CA TYR A 14 7.27 -7.59 -1.84
C TYR A 14 6.73 -6.19 -1.60
N THR A 15 7.62 -5.21 -1.70
CA THR A 15 7.27 -3.82 -1.47
C THR A 15 7.24 -3.08 -2.79
N ASP A 16 6.21 -2.28 -3.02
CA ASP A 16 6.06 -1.49 -4.23
C ASP A 16 5.53 -0.10 -3.95
N ASP A 17 5.95 0.85 -4.78
CA ASP A 17 5.49 2.24 -4.71
C ASP A 17 4.22 2.37 -5.56
N VAL A 18 3.10 2.63 -4.90
CA VAL A 18 1.82 2.84 -5.56
C VAL A 18 1.50 4.33 -5.61
N THR A 19 1.26 4.80 -6.83
CA THR A 19 0.88 6.18 -7.10
C THR A 19 -0.64 6.33 -7.17
N PHE A 20 -1.19 7.11 -6.24
CA PHE A 20 -2.59 7.52 -6.22
C PHE A 20 -2.74 8.85 -6.95
N ASN A 21 -3.45 8.85 -8.08
CA ASN A 21 -3.71 10.05 -8.86
C ASN A 21 -5.07 10.65 -8.50
N TYR A 22 -5.12 11.97 -8.32
CA TYR A 22 -6.36 12.71 -8.02
C TYR A 22 -6.35 14.09 -8.69
N THR A 23 -7.54 14.61 -8.98
CA THR A 23 -7.72 15.94 -9.56
C THR A 23 -8.58 16.77 -8.62
N LEU A 24 -8.12 17.96 -8.26
CA LEU A 24 -8.89 18.89 -7.45
C LEU A 24 -9.94 19.58 -8.33
N PRO A 25 -11.13 19.93 -7.80
CA PRO A 25 -12.21 20.52 -8.60
C PRO A 25 -11.83 21.80 -9.38
N ASP A 26 -10.87 22.57 -8.85
CA ASP A 26 -10.43 23.85 -9.40
C ASP A 26 -9.12 23.76 -10.19
N GLU A 27 -8.58 22.55 -10.40
CA GLU A 27 -7.34 22.32 -11.12
C GLU A 27 -7.56 21.40 -12.32
N GLU A 28 -7.03 21.79 -13.49
CA GLU A 28 -7.05 20.95 -14.70
C GLU A 28 -5.95 19.87 -14.67
N GLU A 29 -4.93 20.04 -13.84
CA GLU A 29 -3.80 19.12 -13.73
C GLU A 29 -4.02 18.08 -12.62
N ALA A 30 -3.76 16.81 -12.95
CA ALA A 30 -3.79 15.72 -11.99
C ALA A 30 -2.57 15.80 -11.06
N ARG A 31 -2.80 15.58 -9.78
CA ARG A 31 -1.78 15.42 -8.75
C ARG A 31 -1.63 13.95 -8.41
N SER A 32 -0.46 13.61 -7.88
CA SER A 32 -0.14 12.27 -7.39
C SER A 32 0.27 12.31 -5.93
N ILE A 33 -0.07 11.24 -5.20
CA ILE A 33 0.50 10.88 -3.92
C ILE A 33 1.11 9.48 -4.08
N GLU A 34 2.36 9.31 -3.69
CA GLU A 34 3.05 8.02 -3.75
C GLU A 34 3.15 7.43 -2.35
N HIS A 35 2.80 6.16 -2.22
CA HIS A 35 3.01 5.40 -0.99
C HIS A 35 3.65 4.05 -1.26
N GLU A 36 4.58 3.70 -0.40
CA GLU A 36 5.18 2.38 -0.34
C GLU A 36 4.20 1.40 0.32
N ILE A 37 3.81 0.33 -0.37
CA ILE A 37 2.91 -0.71 0.15
C ILE A 37 3.56 -2.09 0.09
N THR A 38 3.16 -2.97 1.00
CA THR A 38 3.53 -4.39 0.95
C THR A 38 2.44 -5.16 0.21
N ILE A 39 2.82 -5.90 -0.82
CA ILE A 39 1.91 -6.68 -1.67
C ILE A 39 2.18 -8.17 -1.45
N VAL A 40 1.08 -8.93 -1.38
CA VAL A 40 1.13 -10.39 -1.36
C VAL A 40 1.20 -10.93 -2.78
N TRP A 41 2.18 -11.80 -3.03
CA TRP A 41 2.29 -12.59 -4.24
C TRP A 41 1.89 -14.03 -3.93
N GLU A 42 0.82 -14.49 -4.57
CA GLU A 42 0.21 -15.80 -4.33
C GLU A 42 0.73 -16.91 -5.25
N GLU A 43 1.45 -16.57 -6.33
CA GLU A 43 2.00 -17.55 -7.26
C GLU A 43 3.42 -18.00 -6.87
N THR A 44 4.16 -18.59 -7.81
CA THR A 44 5.50 -19.12 -7.55
C THR A 44 6.55 -18.01 -7.54
N LEU A 45 7.69 -18.30 -6.91
CA LEU A 45 8.86 -17.41 -6.98
C LEU A 45 9.37 -17.23 -8.41
N GLN A 46 9.28 -18.25 -9.26
CA GLN A 46 9.73 -18.14 -10.64
C GLN A 46 8.89 -17.14 -11.43
N ASP A 47 7.58 -17.15 -11.22
CA ASP A 47 6.66 -16.19 -11.84
C ASP A 47 6.92 -14.78 -11.31
N PHE A 48 7.14 -14.64 -10.00
CA PHE A 48 7.53 -13.37 -9.38
C PHE A 48 8.80 -12.77 -10.02
N LEU A 49 9.89 -13.55 -10.11
CA LEU A 49 11.16 -13.09 -10.67
C LEU A 49 11.05 -12.75 -12.16
N LYS A 50 10.16 -13.44 -12.88
CA LYS A 50 9.90 -13.17 -14.30
C LYS A 50 9.11 -11.88 -14.52
N GLU A 51 8.16 -11.59 -13.62
CA GLU A 51 7.29 -10.41 -13.72
C GLU A 51 7.96 -9.14 -13.19
N HIS A 52 8.53 -9.22 -11.99
CA HIS A 52 9.09 -8.05 -11.30
C HIS A 52 10.61 -7.89 -11.47
N GLY A 53 11.28 -8.91 -12.02
CA GLY A 53 12.74 -8.96 -12.17
C GLY A 53 13.45 -9.47 -10.92
N GLU A 54 14.68 -9.96 -11.11
CA GLU A 54 15.50 -10.55 -10.04
C GLU A 54 15.97 -9.53 -8.99
N ASP A 55 15.97 -8.24 -9.35
CA ASP A 55 16.43 -7.15 -8.47
C ASP A 55 15.32 -6.63 -7.54
N LYS A 56 14.05 -7.01 -7.74
CA LYS A 56 12.95 -6.55 -6.88
C LYS A 56 13.09 -7.20 -5.50
N PRO A 57 13.16 -6.41 -4.41
CA PRO A 57 13.26 -6.98 -3.06
C PRO A 57 11.97 -7.70 -2.69
N TYR A 58 12.08 -8.98 -2.33
CA TYR A 58 10.98 -9.81 -1.86
C TYR A 58 11.36 -10.58 -0.61
N LYS A 59 10.34 -11.07 0.10
CA LYS A 59 10.48 -11.91 1.28
C LYS A 59 9.56 -13.11 1.17
N ILE A 60 10.13 -14.29 1.36
CA ILE A 60 9.36 -15.54 1.42
C ILE A 60 9.04 -15.83 2.89
N HIS A 61 7.76 -16.00 3.20
CA HIS A 61 7.31 -16.43 4.52
C HIS A 61 6.82 -17.85 4.44
N THR A 62 7.38 -18.72 5.27
CA THR A 62 7.06 -20.14 5.32
C THR A 62 6.31 -20.46 6.60
N PHE A 63 5.19 -21.17 6.49
CA PHE A 63 4.30 -21.48 7.60
C PHE A 63 4.09 -22.98 7.77
N LYS A 64 3.82 -23.36 9.01
CA LYS A 64 3.44 -24.74 9.34
C LYS A 64 1.95 -24.99 9.15
N ARG A 65 1.13 -23.94 9.36
CA ARG A 65 -0.33 -24.01 9.26
C ARG A 65 -0.86 -23.00 8.28
N GLU A 66 -1.84 -23.40 7.49
CA GLU A 66 -2.54 -22.54 6.54
C GLU A 66 -3.16 -21.31 7.20
N ARG A 67 -3.70 -21.48 8.43
CA ARG A 67 -4.25 -20.37 9.20
C ARG A 67 -3.22 -19.28 9.49
N GLU A 68 -1.95 -19.64 9.70
CA GLU A 68 -0.89 -18.65 9.95
C GLU A 68 -0.58 -17.86 8.67
N LYS A 69 -0.54 -18.55 7.52
CA LYS A 69 -0.43 -17.92 6.19
C LYS A 69 -1.57 -16.93 5.98
N ASN A 70 -2.82 -17.38 6.16
CA ASN A 70 -4.01 -16.55 5.93
C ASN A 70 -4.08 -15.35 6.88
N ASN A 71 -3.60 -15.49 8.11
CA ASN A 71 -3.49 -14.38 9.05
C ASN A 71 -2.49 -13.31 8.57
N LEU A 72 -1.35 -13.70 7.98
CA LEU A 72 -0.41 -12.73 7.43
C LEU A 72 -1.03 -11.98 6.25
N ILE A 73 -1.68 -12.70 5.34
CA ILE A 73 -2.36 -12.10 4.18
C ILE A 73 -3.40 -11.07 4.66
N ALA A 74 -4.28 -11.47 5.58
CA ALA A 74 -5.30 -10.57 6.13
C ALA A 74 -4.71 -9.33 6.83
N GLN A 75 -3.56 -9.45 7.50
CA GLN A 75 -2.88 -8.30 8.10
C GLN A 75 -2.34 -7.33 7.04
N ILE A 76 -1.79 -7.85 5.95
CA ILE A 76 -1.28 -7.02 4.84
C ILE A 76 -2.45 -6.32 4.14
N ASP A 77 -3.56 -7.03 3.92
CA ASP A 77 -4.77 -6.47 3.34
C ASP A 77 -5.33 -5.36 4.23
N GLU A 78 -5.43 -5.58 5.54
CA GLU A 78 -5.90 -4.58 6.51
C GLU A 78 -5.01 -3.32 6.52
N ILE A 79 -3.68 -3.49 6.47
CA ILE A 79 -2.75 -2.35 6.39
C ILE A 79 -2.97 -1.57 5.09
N THR A 80 -3.17 -2.28 3.97
CA THR A 80 -3.38 -1.67 2.66
C THR A 80 -4.71 -0.92 2.60
N GLU A 81 -5.78 -1.49 3.14
CA GLU A 81 -7.09 -0.83 3.23
C GLU A 81 -7.02 0.43 4.09
N ASN A 82 -6.39 0.37 5.27
CA ASN A 82 -6.22 1.54 6.14
C ASN A 82 -5.44 2.67 5.44
N LEU A 83 -4.41 2.33 4.67
CA LEU A 83 -3.65 3.31 3.89
C LEU A 83 -4.51 3.95 2.80
N ILE A 84 -5.32 3.15 2.10
CA ILE A 84 -6.24 3.67 1.07
C ILE A 84 -7.22 4.65 1.71
N ASP A 85 -7.77 4.33 2.88
CA ASP A 85 -8.67 5.22 3.62
C ASP A 85 -7.96 6.53 4.04
N GLU A 86 -6.72 6.46 4.52
CA GLU A 86 -5.91 7.64 4.87
C GLU A 86 -5.65 8.53 3.66
N VAL A 87 -5.26 7.94 2.52
CA VAL A 87 -5.05 8.69 1.27
C VAL A 87 -6.35 9.34 0.80
N GLN A 88 -7.48 8.62 0.88
CA GLN A 88 -8.78 9.19 0.53
C GLN A 88 -9.18 10.33 1.46
N GLU A 89 -8.95 10.21 2.77
CA GLU A 89 -9.20 11.28 3.73
C GLU A 89 -8.30 12.49 3.45
N GLU A 90 -7.03 12.28 3.14
CA GLU A 90 -6.11 13.35 2.77
C GLU A 90 -6.60 14.09 1.52
N ILE A 91 -6.99 13.36 0.46
CA ILE A 91 -7.54 13.94 -0.77
C ILE A 91 -8.84 14.70 -0.45
N ALA A 92 -9.75 14.11 0.35
CA ALA A 92 -11.00 14.74 0.74
C ALA A 92 -10.79 16.02 1.56
N ASN A 93 -9.79 16.05 2.45
CA ASN A 93 -9.41 17.25 3.19
C ASN A 93 -8.88 18.33 2.24
N LYS A 94 -8.03 17.98 1.25
CA LYS A 94 -7.59 18.94 0.23
C LYS A 94 -8.77 19.47 -0.61
N MET A 95 -9.76 18.62 -0.94
CA MET A 95 -10.98 19.06 -1.65
C MET A 95 -11.89 19.94 -0.77
N LYS A 96 -12.05 19.64 0.52
CA LYS A 96 -12.89 20.42 1.45
C LYS A 96 -12.29 21.79 1.81
N PHE A 97 -10.97 21.88 1.86
CA PHE A 97 -10.23 23.11 2.18
C PHE A 97 -9.68 23.84 0.94
N GLY A 98 -10.13 23.50 -0.27
CA GLY A 98 -10.03 24.32 -1.48
C GLY A 98 -10.79 25.67 -1.39
N PHE A 99 -10.98 26.20 -0.18
CA PHE A 99 -11.38 27.58 0.03
C PHE A 99 -10.20 28.47 -0.32
N SER A 100 -10.30 29.17 -1.44
CA SER A 100 -9.52 30.37 -1.67
C SER A 100 -9.80 31.37 -0.55
N PHE A 101 -8.96 31.39 0.49
CA PHE A 101 -8.92 32.52 1.43
C PHE A 101 -8.27 33.70 0.70
N SER A 102 -9.09 34.48 -0.01
CA SER A 102 -8.73 35.80 -0.52
C SER A 102 -9.03 36.91 0.51
N GLY A 103 -8.89 36.60 1.80
CA GLY A 103 -8.91 37.63 2.83
C GLY A 103 -7.57 38.35 2.83
N GLN A 104 -7.51 39.55 2.26
CA GLN A 104 -6.53 40.52 2.78
C GLN A 104 -6.78 40.59 4.29
N LEU A 105 -5.82 40.13 5.08
CA LEU A 105 -5.72 40.50 6.49
C LEU A 105 -5.54 42.03 6.50
N HIS A 106 -6.66 42.75 6.48
CA HIS A 106 -6.70 44.13 6.98
C HIS A 106 -6.41 44.03 8.47
N ASN A 107 -5.12 44.07 8.80
CA ASN A 107 -4.71 44.71 10.03
C ASN A 107 -4.48 46.17 9.64
N ASP A 108 -5.46 47.03 9.89
CA ASP A 108 -5.21 48.46 10.07
C ASP A 108 -6.20 48.99 11.12
N ASP A 109 -5.59 49.43 12.24
CA ASP A 109 -6.04 50.24 13.38
C ASP A 109 -7.45 50.12 14.00
#